data_AF-A0A0U2WBV8-F1
#
_entry.id   AF-A0A0U2WBV8-F1
#
_cell.length_a   1.000
_cell.length_b   1.000
_cell.length_c   1.000
_cell.angle_alpha   90.00
_cell.angle_beta   90.00
_cell.angle_gamma   90.00
#
_symmetry.space_group_name_H-M   'P 1'
#
loop_
_entity.id
_entity.type
_entity.pdbx_description
1 polymer ?
#
loop_
_entity_poly.entity_id
_entity_poly.type
_entity_poly.pdbx_seq_one_letter_code
_entity_poly.pdbx_strand_id
1 'polypeptide(L)'
;MFLFPEHQERYDQFLKQDGTHPKDRERQALFYIFAGYKYLGDRIEHFYDLEGRMIRPEAFQVVDLTSGSRALAELALQLRMRNYRRSVCEPGRTKQAIGG
;
A
#
# COMPACT_ATOMS: atom_id res chain seq x y z
N MET A 1 6.88 14.40 -7.69
CA MET A 1 6.21 15.07 -8.81
C MET A 1 5.07 14.18 -9.24
N PHE A 2 3.82 14.67 -9.25
CA PHE A 2 2.68 13.89 -9.72
C PHE A 2 2.62 13.91 -11.25
N LEU A 3 1.98 12.89 -11.83
CA LEU A 3 1.89 12.74 -13.29
C LEU A 3 0.87 13.69 -13.92
N PHE A 4 -0.22 13.98 -13.20
CA PHE A 4 -1.33 14.86 -13.60
C PHE A 4 -2.14 15.25 -12.34
N PRO A 5 -2.97 16.31 -12.36
CA PRO A 5 -3.70 16.79 -11.18
C PRO A 5 -4.55 15.71 -10.49
N GLU A 6 -5.26 14.88 -11.26
CA GLU A 6 -6.14 13.84 -10.73
C GLU A 6 -5.35 12.71 -10.02
N HIS A 7 -4.07 12.54 -10.37
CA HIS A 7 -3.18 11.63 -9.64
C HIS A 7 -2.96 12.15 -8.23
N GLN A 8 -2.65 13.44 -8.08
CA GLN A 8 -2.46 14.05 -6.77
C GLN A 8 -3.74 13.98 -5.92
N GLU A 9 -4.90 14.32 -6.51
CA GLU A 9 -6.17 14.29 -5.80
C GLU A 9 -6.53 12.88 -5.28
N ARG A 10 -6.39 11.85 -6.12
CA ARG A 10 -6.63 10.46 -5.67
C ARG A 10 -5.64 10.04 -4.60
N TYR A 11 -4.36 10.39 -4.77
CA TYR A 11 -3.33 10.08 -3.79
C TYR A 11 -3.65 10.67 -2.41
N ASP A 12 -4.01 11.95 -2.37
CA ASP A 12 -4.37 12.64 -1.13
C ASP A 12 -5.64 12.06 -0.51
N GLN A 13 -6.62 11.65 -1.33
CA GLN A 13 -7.82 10.95 -0.86
C GLN A 13 -7.49 9.60 -0.21
N PHE A 14 -6.64 8.78 -0.84
CA PHE A 14 -6.24 7.48 -0.28
C PHE A 14 -5.48 7.63 1.04
N LEU A 15 -4.54 8.58 1.14
CA LEU A 15 -3.84 8.84 2.39
C LEU A 15 -4.78 9.27 3.51
N LYS A 16 -5.76 10.13 3.18
CA LYS A 16 -6.74 10.63 4.14
C LYS A 16 -7.68 9.52 4.62
N GLN A 17 -8.14 8.66 3.70
CA GLN A 17 -9.03 7.54 4.01
C GLN A 17 -8.33 6.45 4.83
N ASP A 18 -7.12 6.04 4.42
CA ASP A 18 -6.33 5.04 5.15
C ASP A 18 -5.84 5.60 6.49
N GLY A 19 -5.68 6.91 6.64
CA GLY A 19 -5.07 7.54 7.80
C GLY A 19 -3.57 7.23 7.88
N THR A 20 -2.90 7.27 6.72
CA THR A 20 -1.50 6.86 6.57
C THR A 20 -0.58 7.80 7.34
N HIS A 21 0.34 7.23 8.13
CA HIS A 21 1.32 8.02 8.85
C HIS A 21 2.33 8.68 7.89
N PRO A 22 2.77 9.94 8.10
CA PRO A 22 3.72 10.63 7.21
C PRO A 22 5.09 9.93 7.04
N LYS A 23 5.45 9.04 7.97
CA LYS A 23 6.66 8.21 7.89
C LYS A 23 6.45 6.84 7.24
N ASP A 24 5.21 6.44 6.96
CA ASP A 24 4.88 5.19 6.29
C ASP A 24 5.10 5.33 4.77
N ARG A 25 6.37 5.21 4.37
CA ARG A 25 6.79 5.36 2.98
C ARG A 25 6.27 4.25 2.08
N GLU A 26 5.93 3.10 2.64
CA GLU A 26 5.42 1.98 1.87
C GLU A 26 3.98 2.18 1.45
N ARG A 27 3.10 2.57 2.38
CA ARG A 27 1.71 2.90 2.06
C ARG A 27 1.65 4.12 1.14
N GLN A 28 2.50 5.12 1.38
CA GLN A 28 2.65 6.25 0.45
C GLN A 28 3.06 5.78 -0.96
N ALA A 29 4.06 4.91 -1.09
CA ALA A 29 4.45 4.39 -2.39
C ALA A 29 3.35 3.58 -3.07
N LEU A 30 2.63 2.74 -2.31
CA LEU A 30 1.48 1.96 -2.80
C LEU A 30 0.40 2.90 -3.33
N PHE A 31 -0.09 3.84 -2.52
CA PHE A 31 -1.14 4.76 -2.93
C PHE A 31 -0.73 5.65 -4.10
N TYR A 32 0.55 6.02 -4.19
CA TYR A 32 1.07 6.77 -5.32
C TYR A 32 0.95 5.96 -6.63
N ILE A 33 1.39 4.70 -6.63
CA ILE A 33 1.30 3.85 -7.83
C ILE A 33 -0.17 3.63 -8.25
N PHE A 34 -1.05 3.35 -7.29
CA PHE A 34 -2.47 3.12 -7.57
C PHE A 34 -3.17 4.39 -8.06
N ALA A 35 -2.90 5.55 -7.47
CA ALA A 35 -3.49 6.81 -7.87
C ALA A 35 -3.06 7.27 -9.27
N GLY A 36 -1.84 6.90 -9.69
CA GLY A 36 -1.28 7.22 -11.00
C GLY A 36 -1.87 6.41 -12.16
N TYR A 37 -2.60 5.32 -11.89
CA TYR A 37 -3.25 4.52 -12.92
C TYR A 37 -4.74 4.40 -12.63
N LYS A 38 -5.56 5.18 -13.35
CA LYS A 38 -7.01 5.33 -13.10
C LYS A 38 -7.72 4.00 -12.85
N TYR A 39 -7.50 2.99 -13.69
CA TYR A 39 -8.16 1.69 -13.56
C TYR A 39 -7.80 0.93 -12.27
N LEU A 40 -6.56 1.09 -11.76
CA LEU A 40 -6.15 0.53 -10.47
C LEU A 40 -6.70 1.36 -9.31
N GLY A 41 -6.65 2.69 -9.42
CA GLY A 41 -7.21 3.60 -8.41
C GLY A 41 -8.71 3.41 -8.20
N ASP A 42 -9.48 3.31 -9.28
CA ASP A 42 -10.94 3.10 -9.25
C ASP A 42 -11.31 1.73 -8.65
N ARG A 43 -10.35 0.81 -8.52
CA ARG A 43 -10.55 -0.57 -8.04
C ARG A 43 -9.69 -0.88 -6.82
N ILE A 44 -9.16 0.14 -6.15
CA ILE A 44 -8.19 -0.03 -5.06
C ILE A 44 -8.74 -0.93 -3.95
N GLU A 45 -10.04 -0.88 -3.67
CA GLU A 45 -10.74 -1.71 -2.68
C GLU A 45 -10.66 -3.22 -2.94
N HIS A 46 -10.46 -3.62 -4.21
CA HIS A 46 -10.20 -5.01 -4.54
C HIS A 46 -8.80 -5.42 -4.09
N PHE A 47 -7.81 -4.56 -4.27
CA PHE A 47 -6.39 -4.84 -4.01
C PHE A 47 -5.94 -4.52 -2.58
N TYR A 48 -6.63 -3.60 -1.91
CA TYR A 48 -6.27 -3.07 -0.60
C TYR A 48 -7.53 -2.77 0.22
N ASP A 49 -7.58 -3.35 1.41
CA ASP A 49 -8.55 -3.04 2.44
C ASP A 49 -8.10 -1.76 3.16
N LEU A 50 -8.80 -0.65 2.93
CA LEU A 50 -8.50 0.64 3.59
C LEU A 50 -8.83 0.61 5.09
N GLU A 51 -9.82 -0.17 5.51
CA GLU A 51 -10.25 -0.27 6.91
C GLU A 51 -9.34 -1.23 7.69
N GLY A 52 -9.13 -2.43 7.14
CA GLY A 52 -8.20 -3.42 7.70
C GLY A 52 -6.73 -3.06 7.49
N ARG A 53 -6.45 -2.05 6.63
CA ARG A 53 -5.12 -1.62 6.19
C ARG A 53 -4.25 -2.79 5.69
N MET A 54 -4.88 -3.68 4.93
CA MET A 54 -4.36 -4.97 4.50
C MET A 54 -4.39 -5.11 2.98
N ILE A 55 -3.38 -5.74 2.41
CA ILE A 55 -3.37 -6.11 0.99
C ILE A 55 -4.25 -7.36 0.80
N ARG A 56 -4.98 -7.39 -0.31
CA ARG A 56 -5.80 -8.52 -0.77
C ARG A 56 -5.13 -9.16 -2.00
N PRO A 57 -4.17 -10.09 -1.82
CA PRO A 57 -3.44 -10.69 -2.93
C PRO A 57 -4.33 -11.52 -3.88
N GLU A 58 -5.52 -11.92 -3.42
CA GLU A 58 -6.52 -12.64 -4.20
C GLU A 58 -7.06 -11.79 -5.38
N ALA A 59 -6.96 -10.46 -5.27
CA ALA A 59 -7.42 -9.52 -6.29
C ALA A 59 -6.79 -9.75 -7.68
N PHE A 60 -5.56 -10.27 -7.75
CA PHE A 60 -4.87 -10.57 -9.00
C PHE A 60 -5.49 -11.74 -9.78
N GLN A 61 -6.34 -12.52 -9.14
CA GLN A 61 -7.08 -13.62 -9.76
C GLN A 61 -8.50 -13.21 -10.18
N VAL A 62 -9.03 -12.13 -9.58
CA VAL A 62 -10.42 -11.69 -9.76
C VAL A 62 -10.52 -10.49 -10.70
N VAL A 63 -9.51 -9.62 -10.72
CA VAL A 63 -9.52 -8.42 -11.55
C VAL A 63 -8.82 -8.70 -12.88
N ASP A 64 -9.53 -8.49 -13.98
CA ASP A 64 -8.94 -8.50 -15.32
C ASP A 64 -7.96 -7.33 -15.46
N LEU A 65 -6.67 -7.66 -15.39
CA LEU A 65 -5.56 -6.73 -15.52
C LEU A 65 -4.82 -6.97 -16.83
N THR A 66 -4.46 -5.88 -17.50
CA THR A 66 -3.46 -5.93 -18.57
C THR A 66 -2.09 -6.29 -17.99
N SER A 67 -1.17 -6.84 -18.80
CA SER A 67 0.18 -7.20 -18.35
C SER A 67 0.93 -6.04 -17.67
N GLY A 68 0.76 -4.81 -18.17
CA GLY A 68 1.36 -3.61 -17.58
C GLY A 68 0.74 -3.20 -16.23
N SER A 69 -0.59 -3.19 -16.13
CA SER A 69 -1.28 -2.86 -14.87
C SER A 69 -1.04 -3.93 -13.79
N ARG A 70 -0.92 -5.19 -14.18
CA ARG A 70 -0.50 -6.30 -13.32
C ARG A 70 0.90 -6.08 -12.76
N ALA A 71 1.88 -5.77 -13.61
CA ALA A 71 3.25 -5.52 -13.17
C ALA A 71 3.34 -4.34 -12.18
N LEU A 72 2.57 -3.27 -12.40
CA LEU A 72 2.52 -2.12 -11.48
C LEU A 72 1.89 -2.48 -10.13
N ALA A 73 0.79 -3.23 -10.14
CA ALA A 73 0.15 -3.68 -8.91
C ALA A 73 1.06 -4.66 -8.14
N GLU A 74 1.71 -5.61 -8.82
CA GLU A 74 2.70 -6.52 -8.23
C GLU A 74 3.88 -5.74 -7.61
N LEU A 75 4.39 -4.71 -8.31
CA LEU A 75 5.45 -3.85 -7.78
C LEU A 75 5.01 -3.11 -6.51
N ALA A 76 3.82 -2.51 -6.51
CA ALA A 76 3.28 -1.81 -5.35
C ALA A 76 3.15 -2.73 -4.13
N LEU A 77 2.66 -3.96 -4.35
CA LEU A 77 2.58 -4.97 -3.29
C LEU A 77 3.96 -5.39 -2.78
N GLN A 78 4.91 -5.63 -3.69
CA GLN A 78 6.27 -6.02 -3.32
C GLN A 78 6.94 -4.96 -2.46
N LEU A 79 6.78 -3.67 -2.78
CA LEU A 79 7.33 -2.56 -1.98
C LEU A 79 6.79 -2.57 -0.54
N ARG A 80 5.49 -2.81 -0.38
CA ARG A 80 4.85 -2.92 0.94
C ARG A 80 5.28 -4.19 1.69
N MET A 81 5.36 -5.33 1.01
CA MET A 81 5.73 -6.60 1.64
C MET A 81 7.22 -6.69 2.02
N ARG A 82 8.09 -5.95 1.32
CA ARG A 82 9.55 -5.96 1.56
C ARG A 82 9.92 -5.60 2.99
N ASN A 83 9.15 -4.73 3.63
CA ASN A 83 9.35 -4.31 5.02
C ASN A 83 8.36 -4.94 6.00
N TYR A 84 7.22 -5.48 5.55
CA TYR A 84 6.40 -6.38 6.37
C TYR A 84 7.22 -7.60 6.82
N ARG A 85 8.01 -8.20 5.91
CA ARG A 85 8.96 -9.26 6.30
C ARG A 85 10.04 -8.80 7.27
N ARG A 86 10.40 -7.52 7.28
CA ARG A 86 11.41 -6.97 8.21
C ARG A 86 10.84 -6.71 9.60
N SER A 87 9.54 -6.40 9.69
CA SER A 87 8.84 -6.18 10.96
C SER A 87 8.33 -7.48 11.60
N VAL A 88 8.16 -8.55 10.83
CA VAL A 88 7.85 -9.90 11.35
C VAL A 88 9.11 -10.72 11.69
N CYS A 89 10.29 -10.34 11.17
CA CYS A 89 11.57 -11.00 11.48
C CYS A 89 12.39 -10.35 12.62
N GLU A 90 11.84 -9.42 13.41
CA GLU A 90 12.44 -9.06 14.71
C GLU A 90 11.60 -9.64 15.86
N PRO A 91 11.79 -10.92 16.21
CA PRO A 91 11.37 -11.40 17.53
C PRO A 91 12.32 -10.83 18.58
N GLY A 92 11.84 -9.86 19.35
CA GLY A 92 12.42 -9.54 20.65
C GLY A 92 13.26 -8.28 20.71
N ARG A 93 12.58 -7.15 20.95
CA ARG A 93 13.09 -6.16 21.89
C ARG A 93 12.04 -5.77 22.92
N THR A 94 11.48 -6.78 23.58
CA THR A 94 10.92 -6.63 24.93
C THR A 94 12.05 -6.72 25.94
N LYS A 95 12.42 -5.58 26.52
CA LYS A 95 12.73 -5.51 27.95
C LYS A 95 12.09 -4.25 28.54
N GLN A 96 10.91 -4.43 29.13
CA GLN A 96 10.56 -3.69 30.35
C GLN A 96 11.04 -4.53 31.54
N ALA A 97 11.74 -3.88 32.46
CA ALA A 97 11.90 -4.17 33.90
C ALA A 97 12.86 -3.07 34.39
N ILE A 98 12.46 -1.98 35.05
CA ILE A 98 12.02 -1.84 36.45
C ILE A 98 12.83 -2.72 37.42
N GLY A 99 13.67 -2.06 38.25
CA GLY A 99 13.94 -2.43 39.64
C GLY A 99 15.08 -3.41 39.93
N GLY A 100 16.14 -2.89 40.56
CA GLY A 100 17.26 -3.63 41.15
C GLY A 100 18.38 -2.69 41.55
#